data_AF-A0A0D7E9C3-F1
#
_entry.id   AF-A0A0D7E9C3-F1
#
_cell.length_a   1.000
_cell.length_b   1.000
_cell.length_c   1.000
_cell.angle_alpha   90.00
_cell.angle_beta   90.00
_cell.angle_gamma   90.00
#
_symmetry.space_group_name_H-M   'P 1'
#
loop_
_entity.id
_entity.type
_entity.pdbx_description
1 polymer ?
#
loop_
_entity_poly.entity_id
_entity_poly.type
_entity_poly.pdbx_seq_one_letter_code
_entity_poly.pdbx_strand_id
1 'polypeptide(L)'
;MTLKRGSLLKFGGGLIVLAGVGFVVLTSPWTWSLIHPSRDLPALQGADLENGRKVFVASDCATCHATPGQDKHTVLGGGRALDTQFGIFHMPNISPDKTHGIGNWTLAEFDRALRQGVGPGGLWPDGRNLYPAFPYTSYQRLKGTDVRDLYAYLMSLPPQQNVVADHDLKFPFNLRRGVGVWRLAFLDGKPFAPGPVPKNVDATAYHQGEYLVEAAGHCAECHSPRTIAGNVPAKMRYAGGPNTDGTGWFPNITPDETGIGYWSAASIANYLHTGVSPIGRTAAGDMEEVIKNTSQLPLKDVQAMALYIKHLPAADHPAPGVPEPNRTDQLVMLKDWVRAAPKLPALAPAAIKQGNQATVVETKNAWLAAADVGGSTEAQGKFLGGAEVTVVKRDGDKTQLTLKGWQTEGATSVIYQAKGQRVMMAVLSNDAAAKVTRGTPEKDADTGQTWTPVALTLWSDANGLNTDRAAVWAYSHKTFQTTCSACHVLPQQEHFTANQWIGTLKAMRRFTSFNDDQYRLILAYLQNHSKDLNPSEAAAK
;
A
#
# COMPACT_ATOMS: atom_id res chain seq x y z
N MET A 1 47.40 -1.38 -55.52
CA MET A 1 47.48 -2.54 -54.61
C MET A 1 46.07 -2.95 -54.23
N THR A 2 45.44 -3.79 -55.06
CA THR A 2 44.06 -4.25 -54.88
C THR A 2 44.05 -5.37 -53.83
N LEU A 3 43.75 -5.02 -52.58
CA LEU A 3 43.51 -6.00 -51.52
C LEU A 3 42.39 -6.96 -51.99
N LYS A 4 42.74 -8.23 -52.20
CA LYS A 4 41.78 -9.28 -52.57
C LYS A 4 40.66 -9.29 -51.52
N ARG A 5 39.41 -9.20 -51.97
CA ARG A 5 38.18 -9.17 -51.14
C ARG A 5 38.15 -10.27 -50.06
N GLY A 6 38.73 -11.44 -50.35
CA GLY A 6 38.89 -12.54 -49.38
C GLY A 6 39.90 -12.32 -48.26
N SER A 7 40.87 -11.42 -48.41
CA SER A 7 41.81 -11.03 -47.34
C SER A 7 41.15 -10.01 -46.40
N LEU A 8 40.41 -9.03 -46.93
CA LEU A 8 39.58 -8.09 -46.15
C LEU A 8 38.51 -8.80 -45.32
N LEU A 9 37.84 -9.83 -45.88
CA LEU A 9 36.87 -10.65 -45.13
C LEU A 9 37.51 -11.48 -44.01
N LYS A 10 38.72 -12.01 -44.21
CA LYS A 10 39.48 -12.74 -43.18
C LYS A 10 39.98 -11.82 -42.07
N PHE A 11 40.48 -10.62 -42.42
CA PHE A 11 40.87 -9.61 -41.43
C PHE A 11 39.68 -9.06 -40.64
N GLY A 12 38.56 -8.79 -41.31
CA GLY A 12 37.30 -8.38 -40.66
C GLY A 12 36.74 -9.46 -39.73
N GLY A 13 36.75 -10.73 -40.18
CA GLY A 13 36.34 -11.86 -39.34
C GLY A 13 37.24 -12.07 -38.12
N GLY A 14 38.55 -11.92 -38.27
CA GLY A 14 39.50 -11.99 -37.16
C GLY A 14 39.27 -10.89 -36.11
N LEU A 15 38.99 -9.66 -36.54
CA LEU A 15 38.66 -8.56 -35.63
C LEU A 15 37.35 -8.79 -34.87
N ILE A 16 36.32 -9.34 -35.52
CA ILE A 16 35.05 -9.68 -34.86
C ILE A 16 35.26 -10.77 -33.80
N VAL A 17 36.04 -11.81 -34.10
CA VAL A 17 36.36 -12.87 -33.14
C VAL A 17 37.15 -12.31 -31.96
N LEU A 18 38.17 -11.49 -32.21
CA LEU A 18 38.94 -10.84 -31.14
C LEU A 18 38.09 -9.91 -30.28
N ALA A 19 37.19 -9.13 -30.88
CA ALA A 19 36.25 -8.29 -30.16
C ALA A 19 35.27 -9.13 -29.32
N GLY A 20 34.79 -10.25 -29.86
CA GLY A 20 33.93 -11.19 -29.15
C GLY A 20 34.63 -11.84 -27.95
N VAL A 21 35.86 -12.33 -28.14
CA VAL A 21 36.68 -12.90 -27.06
C VAL A 21 37.00 -11.82 -26.02
N GLY A 22 37.40 -10.63 -26.45
CA GLY A 22 37.66 -9.49 -25.57
C GLY A 22 36.44 -9.11 -24.74
N PHE A 23 35.25 -9.05 -25.35
CA PHE A 23 33.99 -8.82 -24.65
C PHE A 23 33.70 -9.91 -23.62
N VAL A 24 33.85 -11.18 -23.99
CA VAL A 24 33.67 -12.31 -23.08
C VAL A 24 34.61 -12.18 -21.89
N VAL A 25 35.92 -12.03 -22.12
CA VAL A 25 36.90 -11.89 -21.04
C VAL A 25 36.60 -10.67 -20.17
N LEU A 26 36.39 -9.50 -20.75
CA LEU A 26 36.15 -8.27 -20.01
C LEU A 26 34.93 -8.35 -19.09
N THR A 27 33.86 -8.99 -19.55
CA THR A 27 32.59 -9.13 -18.82
C THR A 27 32.54 -10.34 -17.87
N SER A 28 33.64 -11.07 -17.71
CA SER A 28 33.70 -12.23 -16.82
C SER A 28 33.76 -11.83 -15.33
N PRO A 29 33.20 -12.65 -14.44
CA PRO A 29 33.43 -12.52 -13.00
C PRO A 29 34.91 -12.48 -12.61
N TRP A 30 35.77 -13.21 -13.31
CA TRP A 30 37.22 -13.23 -13.05
C TRP A 30 37.88 -11.88 -13.30
N THR A 31 37.60 -11.24 -14.43
CA THR A 31 38.15 -9.90 -14.73
C THR A 31 37.71 -8.88 -13.69
N TRP A 32 36.44 -8.97 -13.25
CA TRP A 32 35.94 -8.17 -12.14
C TRP A 32 36.74 -8.40 -10.85
N SER A 33 36.97 -9.66 -10.46
CA SER A 33 37.73 -10.01 -9.26
C SER A 33 39.22 -9.61 -9.35
N LEU A 34 39.81 -9.57 -10.53
CA LEU A 34 41.20 -9.13 -10.71
C LEU A 34 41.42 -7.64 -10.51
N ILE A 35 40.43 -6.82 -10.88
CA ILE A 35 40.55 -5.36 -10.85
C ILE A 35 39.98 -4.74 -9.56
N HIS A 36 39.50 -5.58 -8.62
CA HIS A 36 38.98 -5.15 -7.32
C HIS A 36 39.73 -5.84 -6.17
N PRO A 37 39.86 -5.18 -5.01
CA PRO A 37 40.54 -5.76 -3.86
C PRO A 37 39.82 -7.01 -3.34
N SER A 38 40.59 -7.96 -2.83
CA SER A 38 40.05 -9.07 -2.05
C SER A 38 39.35 -8.53 -0.80
N ARG A 39 38.34 -9.27 -0.34
CA ARG A 39 37.54 -8.87 0.82
C ARG A 39 37.86 -9.75 2.00
N ASP A 40 37.85 -9.14 3.18
CA ASP A 40 37.89 -9.89 4.41
C ASP A 40 36.64 -10.77 4.55
N LEU A 41 36.86 -12.02 4.92
CA LEU A 41 35.85 -13.05 5.12
C LEU A 41 36.39 -14.05 6.16
N PRO A 42 36.00 -13.89 7.43
CA PRO A 42 36.40 -14.80 8.48
C PRO A 42 35.90 -16.23 8.21
N ALA A 43 36.65 -17.22 8.72
CA ALA A 43 36.25 -18.63 8.62
C ALA A 43 34.91 -18.88 9.32
N LEU A 44 34.18 -19.91 8.87
CA LEU A 44 32.84 -20.24 9.39
C LEU A 44 32.86 -20.61 10.89
N GLN A 45 33.98 -21.13 11.40
CA GLN A 45 34.16 -21.40 12.81
C GLN A 45 34.03 -20.11 13.63
N GLY A 46 33.23 -20.15 14.71
CA GLY A 46 32.96 -18.98 15.55
C GLY A 46 31.90 -18.03 14.98
N ALA A 47 31.05 -18.49 14.06
CA ALA A 47 29.89 -17.75 13.62
C ALA A 47 28.86 -17.55 14.75
N ASP A 48 28.29 -16.36 14.82
CA ASP A 48 27.24 -15.98 15.78
C ASP A 48 25.87 -16.01 15.11
N LEU A 49 25.03 -17.00 15.47
CA LEU A 49 23.69 -17.14 14.89
C LEU A 49 22.74 -16.02 15.33
N GLU A 50 22.95 -15.38 16.48
CA GLU A 50 22.14 -14.26 16.91
C GLU A 50 22.44 -13.03 16.06
N ASN A 51 23.72 -12.75 15.79
CA ASN A 51 24.11 -11.73 14.83
C ASN A 51 23.60 -12.07 13.42
N GLY A 52 23.74 -13.33 12.99
CA GLY A 52 23.22 -13.80 11.70
C GLY A 52 21.73 -13.58 11.54
N ARG A 53 20.93 -13.83 12.60
CA ARG A 53 19.49 -13.51 12.61
C ARG A 53 19.24 -12.00 12.51
N LYS A 54 20.01 -11.17 13.21
CA LYS A 54 19.88 -9.71 13.13
C LYS A 54 20.16 -9.21 11.71
N VAL A 55 21.23 -9.70 11.08
CA VAL A 55 21.58 -9.36 9.69
C VAL A 55 20.51 -9.87 8.72
N PHE A 56 19.95 -11.06 8.92
CA PHE A 56 18.86 -11.60 8.11
C PHE A 56 17.62 -10.70 8.14
N VAL A 57 17.24 -10.22 9.33
CA VAL A 57 16.12 -9.29 9.51
C VAL A 57 16.46 -7.93 8.91
N ALA A 58 17.63 -7.37 9.23
CA ALA A 58 18.05 -6.06 8.73
C ALA A 58 18.19 -6.03 7.20
N SER A 59 18.55 -7.17 6.59
CA SER A 59 18.69 -7.32 5.15
C SER A 59 17.39 -7.68 4.42
N ASP A 60 16.27 -7.81 5.15
CA ASP A 60 14.96 -8.02 4.54
C ASP A 60 14.88 -9.30 3.67
N CYS A 61 15.70 -10.31 3.97
CA CYS A 61 15.82 -11.52 3.14
C CYS A 61 14.48 -12.25 2.93
N ALA A 62 13.65 -12.29 3.98
CA ALA A 62 12.37 -12.99 3.98
C ALA A 62 11.34 -12.37 3.01
N THR A 63 11.34 -11.05 2.87
CA THR A 63 10.40 -10.33 2.01
C THR A 63 10.48 -10.82 0.57
N CYS A 64 11.67 -11.14 0.08
CA CYS A 64 11.85 -11.68 -1.27
C CYS A 64 11.81 -13.22 -1.31
N HIS A 65 12.39 -13.91 -0.34
CA HIS A 65 12.68 -15.34 -0.44
C HIS A 65 11.77 -16.26 0.36
N ALA A 66 10.90 -15.74 1.22
CA ALA A 66 9.89 -16.58 1.88
C ALA A 66 8.93 -17.18 0.85
N THR A 67 8.55 -18.44 1.05
CA THR A 67 7.58 -19.11 0.18
C THR A 67 6.22 -18.40 0.30
N PRO A 68 5.63 -17.94 -0.82
CA PRO A 68 4.33 -17.27 -0.79
C PRO A 68 3.24 -18.13 -0.11
N GLY A 69 2.40 -17.48 0.70
CA GLY A 69 1.29 -18.15 1.40
C GLY A 69 1.69 -18.96 2.65
N GLN A 70 2.92 -18.82 3.14
CA GLN A 70 3.37 -19.43 4.39
C GLN A 70 3.38 -18.41 5.54
N ASP A 71 3.01 -18.85 6.74
CA ASP A 71 2.95 -17.99 7.94
C ASP A 71 4.34 -17.63 8.50
N LYS A 72 5.38 -18.38 8.12
CA LYS A 72 6.74 -18.26 8.68
C LYS A 72 7.71 -17.66 7.68
N HIS A 73 8.25 -16.49 8.00
CA HIS A 73 9.25 -15.76 7.21
C HIS A 73 10.61 -16.48 7.09
N THR A 74 10.83 -17.57 7.83
CA THR A 74 12.04 -18.41 7.78
C THR A 74 11.90 -19.62 6.85
N VAL A 75 10.74 -19.79 6.19
CA VAL A 75 10.52 -20.83 5.17
C VAL A 75 10.95 -20.27 3.81
N LEU A 76 12.25 -20.40 3.50
CA LEU A 76 12.91 -19.69 2.40
C LEU A 76 12.90 -20.46 1.07
N GLY A 77 11.75 -20.98 0.66
CA GLY A 77 11.60 -21.77 -0.58
C GLY A 77 11.53 -20.93 -1.85
N GLY A 78 11.49 -19.60 -1.76
CA GLY A 78 11.39 -18.70 -2.90
C GLY A 78 10.05 -18.78 -3.63
N GLY A 79 10.02 -18.32 -4.87
CA GLY A 79 8.85 -18.38 -5.75
C GLY A 79 8.02 -17.10 -5.81
N ARG A 80 8.37 -16.05 -5.06
CA ARG A 80 7.84 -14.70 -5.33
C ARG A 80 8.26 -14.27 -6.74
N ALA A 81 7.36 -13.58 -7.44
CA ALA A 81 7.61 -13.00 -8.74
C ALA A 81 7.60 -11.47 -8.65
N LEU A 82 8.55 -10.81 -9.30
CA LEU A 82 8.64 -9.37 -9.44
C LEU A 82 8.54 -9.06 -10.93
N ASP A 83 7.38 -8.57 -11.34
CA ASP A 83 7.20 -8.07 -12.70
C ASP A 83 7.86 -6.68 -12.79
N THR A 84 8.70 -6.50 -13.80
CA THR A 84 9.43 -5.26 -14.00
C THR A 84 9.39 -4.85 -15.46
N GLN A 85 9.82 -3.62 -15.74
CA GLN A 85 10.06 -3.20 -17.13
C GLN A 85 10.98 -4.16 -17.91
N PHE A 86 11.91 -4.84 -17.24
CA PHE A 86 12.87 -5.78 -17.82
C PHE A 86 12.31 -7.21 -18.03
N GLY A 87 11.13 -7.51 -17.48
CA GLY A 87 10.52 -8.84 -17.42
C GLY A 87 10.33 -9.31 -15.98
N ILE A 88 10.02 -10.60 -15.81
CA ILE A 88 9.65 -11.22 -14.54
C ILE A 88 10.87 -11.86 -13.89
N PHE A 89 11.25 -11.36 -12.72
CA PHE A 89 12.23 -11.99 -11.85
C PHE A 89 11.54 -12.97 -10.90
N HIS A 90 12.06 -14.18 -10.82
CA HIS A 90 11.60 -15.20 -9.88
C HIS A 90 12.62 -15.35 -8.75
N MET A 91 12.19 -15.11 -7.51
CA MET A 91 13.09 -15.10 -6.35
C MET A 91 13.48 -16.54 -5.99
N PRO A 92 14.78 -16.89 -6.01
CA PRO A 92 15.21 -18.27 -5.85
C PRO A 92 14.98 -18.79 -4.43
N ASN A 93 14.93 -20.11 -4.30
CA ASN A 93 15.02 -20.82 -3.04
C ASN A 93 16.42 -20.61 -2.44
N ILE A 94 16.51 -20.05 -1.23
CA ILE A 94 17.77 -19.83 -0.51
C ILE A 94 17.84 -20.63 0.79
N SER A 95 16.98 -21.65 0.93
CA SER A 95 17.03 -22.57 2.06
C SER A 95 18.27 -23.47 2.00
N PRO A 96 18.60 -24.19 3.09
CA PRO A 96 19.73 -25.14 3.12
C PRO A 96 19.52 -26.42 2.32
N ASP A 97 18.48 -26.50 1.49
CA ASP A 97 18.28 -27.64 0.60
C ASP A 97 19.46 -27.77 -0.38
N LYS A 98 19.95 -29.00 -0.55
CA LYS A 98 21.15 -29.28 -1.35
C LYS A 98 20.87 -29.32 -2.86
N THR A 99 19.62 -29.47 -3.26
CA THR A 99 19.25 -29.68 -4.67
C THR A 99 18.72 -28.39 -5.29
N HIS A 100 17.81 -27.71 -4.59
CA HIS A 100 17.09 -26.54 -5.08
C HIS A 100 17.48 -25.25 -4.34
N GLY A 101 18.09 -25.37 -3.16
CA GLY A 101 18.54 -24.24 -2.34
C GLY A 101 20.05 -23.96 -2.44
N ILE A 102 20.59 -23.34 -1.39
CA ILE A 102 22.02 -23.00 -1.28
C ILE A 102 22.82 -24.03 -0.48
N GLY A 103 22.25 -25.20 -0.15
CA GLY A 103 22.85 -26.19 0.76
C GLY A 103 24.23 -26.73 0.36
N ASN A 104 24.59 -26.63 -0.92
CA ASN A 104 25.91 -27.03 -1.44
C ASN A 104 26.88 -25.85 -1.66
N TRP A 105 26.44 -24.62 -1.41
CA TRP A 105 27.31 -23.46 -1.57
C TRP A 105 28.30 -23.42 -0.42
N THR A 106 29.53 -23.01 -0.71
CA THR A 106 30.50 -22.66 0.32
C THR A 106 30.25 -21.25 0.83
N LEU A 107 30.80 -20.91 2.01
CA LEU A 107 30.76 -19.53 2.54
C LEU A 107 31.37 -18.53 1.53
N ALA A 108 32.43 -18.91 0.82
CA ALA A 108 33.06 -18.07 -0.19
C ALA A 108 32.16 -17.85 -1.42
N GLU A 109 31.42 -18.86 -1.86
CA GLU A 109 30.44 -18.71 -2.95
C GLU A 109 29.25 -17.85 -2.54
N PHE A 110 28.75 -18.04 -1.32
CA PHE A 110 27.72 -17.18 -0.75
C PHE A 110 28.17 -15.72 -0.66
N ASP A 111 29.39 -15.47 -0.18
CA ASP A 111 30.00 -14.14 -0.11
C ASP A 111 30.08 -13.47 -1.49
N ARG A 112 30.56 -14.21 -2.49
CA ARG A 112 30.66 -13.72 -3.87
C ARG A 112 29.28 -13.44 -4.46
N ALA A 113 28.29 -14.25 -4.18
CA ALA A 113 26.93 -13.99 -4.62
C ALA A 113 26.42 -12.69 -3.98
N LEU A 114 26.44 -12.63 -2.65
CA LEU A 114 25.85 -11.56 -1.88
C LEU A 114 26.54 -10.22 -2.11
N ARG A 115 27.87 -10.18 -2.00
CA ARG A 115 28.62 -8.92 -2.05
C ARG A 115 29.15 -8.59 -3.44
N GLN A 116 29.28 -9.56 -4.36
CA GLN A 116 29.87 -9.32 -5.69
C GLN A 116 28.88 -9.56 -6.84
N GLY A 117 27.71 -10.13 -6.58
CA GLY A 117 26.75 -10.47 -7.62
C GLY A 117 27.21 -11.63 -8.50
N VAL A 118 27.96 -12.59 -7.95
CA VAL A 118 28.46 -13.77 -8.68
C VAL A 118 28.06 -15.05 -7.97
N GLY A 119 27.12 -15.79 -8.57
CA GLY A 119 26.70 -17.10 -8.07
C GLY A 119 27.58 -18.23 -8.59
N PRO A 120 27.49 -19.42 -7.98
CA PRO A 120 28.18 -20.61 -8.46
C PRO A 120 27.62 -21.09 -9.80
N GLY A 121 28.41 -21.92 -10.47
CA GLY A 121 28.12 -22.47 -11.80
C GLY A 121 28.32 -21.46 -12.93
N GLY A 122 28.35 -21.93 -14.17
CA GLY A 122 28.67 -21.11 -15.34
C GLY A 122 29.52 -21.88 -16.34
N LEU A 123 29.81 -21.26 -17.49
CA LEU A 123 30.71 -21.84 -18.50
C LEU A 123 32.17 -21.88 -18.03
N TRP A 124 32.51 -21.04 -17.06
CA TRP A 124 33.86 -20.85 -16.54
C TRP A 124 33.89 -21.16 -15.04
N PRO A 125 35.04 -21.57 -14.48
CA PRO A 125 35.16 -21.93 -13.07
C PRO A 125 34.90 -20.77 -12.09
N ASP A 126 34.84 -19.53 -12.59
CA ASP A 126 34.66 -18.31 -11.81
C ASP A 126 33.18 -17.98 -11.50
N GLY A 127 32.22 -18.71 -12.06
CA GLY A 127 30.80 -18.56 -11.73
C GLY A 127 29.96 -17.81 -12.78
N ARG A 128 28.77 -17.34 -12.37
CA ARG A 128 27.82 -16.62 -13.24
C ARG A 128 27.39 -15.29 -12.64
N ASN A 129 27.29 -14.26 -13.48
CA ASN A 129 26.75 -12.96 -13.08
C ASN A 129 25.29 -13.12 -12.64
N LEU A 130 24.96 -12.58 -11.46
CA LEU A 130 23.60 -12.46 -10.96
C LEU A 130 23.01 -11.12 -11.39
N TYR A 131 21.70 -11.10 -11.66
CA TYR A 131 21.02 -9.87 -12.03
C TYR A 131 20.99 -8.88 -10.85
N PRO A 132 21.13 -7.57 -11.10
CA PRO A 132 21.17 -6.54 -10.06
C PRO A 132 19.83 -6.32 -9.33
N ALA A 133 18.77 -7.03 -9.72
CA ALA A 133 17.58 -7.17 -8.89
C ALA A 133 17.89 -7.83 -7.53
N PHE A 134 18.96 -8.64 -7.47
CA PHE A 134 19.59 -8.99 -6.20
C PHE A 134 20.46 -7.81 -5.75
N PRO A 135 20.21 -7.16 -4.60
CA PRO A 135 20.78 -5.84 -4.27
C PRO A 135 22.24 -5.92 -3.76
N TYR A 136 23.10 -6.62 -4.49
CA TYR A 136 24.53 -6.71 -4.22
C TYR A 136 25.25 -5.36 -4.32
N THR A 137 24.64 -4.36 -4.99
CA THR A 137 25.10 -2.96 -4.98
C THR A 137 25.07 -2.32 -3.61
N SER A 138 24.17 -2.77 -2.73
CA SER A 138 24.10 -2.38 -1.31
C SER A 138 24.88 -3.37 -0.45
N TYR A 139 24.62 -4.67 -0.61
CA TYR A 139 25.24 -5.71 0.22
C TYR A 139 26.77 -5.79 0.10
N GLN A 140 27.37 -5.26 -0.97
CA GLN A 140 28.83 -5.15 -1.04
C GLN A 140 29.48 -4.43 0.15
N ARG A 141 28.71 -3.62 0.86
CA ARG A 141 29.12 -2.90 2.08
C ARG A 141 29.08 -3.78 3.33
N LEU A 142 28.44 -4.95 3.31
CA LEU A 142 28.39 -5.84 4.48
C LEU A 142 29.80 -6.28 4.93
N LYS A 143 30.00 -6.29 6.25
CA LYS A 143 31.20 -6.78 6.90
C LYS A 143 31.32 -8.29 6.70
N GLY A 144 32.55 -8.81 6.57
CA GLY A 144 32.78 -10.25 6.40
C GLY A 144 32.22 -11.09 7.55
N THR A 145 32.28 -10.58 8.78
CA THR A 145 31.67 -11.21 9.97
C THR A 145 30.16 -11.37 9.83
N ASP A 146 29.48 -10.32 9.35
CA ASP A 146 28.03 -10.33 9.19
C ASP A 146 27.60 -11.27 8.06
N VAL A 147 28.40 -11.37 6.99
CA VAL A 147 28.18 -12.34 5.91
C VAL A 147 28.36 -13.78 6.42
N ARG A 148 29.42 -14.04 7.19
CA ARG A 148 29.65 -15.36 7.82
C ARG A 148 28.50 -15.75 8.72
N ASP A 149 28.09 -14.84 9.60
CA ASP A 149 27.04 -15.08 10.59
C ASP A 149 25.68 -15.26 9.91
N LEU A 150 25.36 -14.45 8.90
CA LEU A 150 24.17 -14.59 8.06
C LEU A 150 24.14 -15.95 7.36
N TYR A 151 25.25 -16.37 6.75
CA TYR A 151 25.34 -17.66 6.10
C TYR A 151 25.12 -18.82 7.08
N ALA A 152 25.75 -18.77 8.26
CA ALA A 152 25.57 -19.77 9.31
C ALA A 152 24.10 -19.82 9.78
N TYR A 153 23.46 -18.66 9.94
CA TYR A 153 22.05 -18.56 10.30
C TYR A 153 21.15 -19.17 9.21
N LEU A 154 21.35 -18.81 7.94
CA LEU A 154 20.59 -19.39 6.82
C LEU A 154 20.73 -20.92 6.80
N MET A 155 21.95 -21.45 6.96
CA MET A 155 22.23 -22.89 7.00
C MET A 155 21.61 -23.62 8.21
N SER A 156 21.16 -22.89 9.23
CA SER A 156 20.44 -23.45 10.38
C SER A 156 18.91 -23.55 10.17
N LEU A 157 18.38 -22.93 9.11
CA LEU A 157 16.94 -22.89 8.84
C LEU A 157 16.42 -24.18 8.18
N PRO A 158 15.10 -24.43 8.19
CA PRO A 158 14.53 -25.63 7.56
C PRO A 158 14.79 -25.67 6.04
N PRO A 159 15.28 -26.79 5.48
CA PRO A 159 15.44 -26.95 4.04
C PRO A 159 14.07 -26.97 3.35
N GLN A 160 13.98 -26.38 2.17
CA GLN A 160 12.77 -26.31 1.34
C GLN A 160 13.05 -26.93 -0.03
N GLN A 161 12.19 -27.82 -0.50
CA GLN A 161 12.37 -28.53 -1.78
C GLN A 161 11.67 -27.85 -2.96
N ASN A 162 11.19 -26.62 -2.77
CA ASN A 162 10.52 -25.84 -3.82
C ASN A 162 11.44 -25.64 -5.02
N VAL A 163 10.92 -26.01 -6.19
CA VAL A 163 11.54 -25.70 -7.49
C VAL A 163 11.01 -24.35 -7.95
N VAL A 164 11.91 -23.39 -8.14
CA VAL A 164 11.57 -22.06 -8.65
C VAL A 164 11.96 -21.98 -10.13
N ALA A 165 11.08 -21.43 -10.96
CA ALA A 165 11.36 -21.21 -12.37
C ALA A 165 12.53 -20.22 -12.56
N ASP A 166 13.25 -20.31 -13.70
CA ASP A 166 14.22 -19.27 -14.06
C ASP A 166 13.49 -17.96 -14.42
N HIS A 167 14.21 -16.85 -14.49
CA HIS A 167 13.60 -15.55 -14.81
C HIS A 167 13.08 -15.51 -16.26
N ASP A 168 11.96 -14.83 -16.45
CA ASP A 168 11.39 -14.56 -17.77
C ASP A 168 11.67 -13.11 -18.18
N LEU A 169 12.88 -12.88 -18.72
CA LEU A 169 13.36 -11.54 -19.05
C LEU A 169 13.24 -11.25 -20.54
N LYS A 170 12.91 -10.00 -20.87
CA LYS A 170 12.82 -9.51 -22.25
C LYS A 170 14.21 -9.41 -22.87
N PHE A 171 14.33 -9.63 -24.18
CA PHE A 171 15.56 -9.32 -24.89
C PHE A 171 15.85 -7.80 -24.85
N PRO A 172 17.11 -7.37 -24.64
CA PRO A 172 18.33 -8.16 -24.50
C PRO A 172 18.70 -8.56 -23.06
N PHE A 173 17.86 -8.27 -22.07
CA PHE A 173 18.14 -8.48 -20.64
C PHE A 173 18.23 -9.96 -20.23
N ASN A 174 17.65 -10.88 -21.02
CA ASN A 174 17.84 -12.32 -20.85
C ASN A 174 19.28 -12.80 -21.13
N LEU A 175 20.11 -11.99 -21.80
CA LEU A 175 21.52 -12.31 -22.03
C LEU A 175 22.36 -12.00 -20.79
N ARG A 176 22.51 -13.00 -19.91
CA ARG A 176 23.25 -12.89 -18.63
C ARG A 176 24.68 -12.33 -18.75
N ARG A 177 25.32 -12.43 -19.91
CA ARG A 177 26.65 -11.82 -20.15
C ARG A 177 26.62 -10.29 -20.17
N GLY A 178 25.52 -9.68 -20.63
CA GLY A 178 25.33 -8.23 -20.61
C GLY A 178 25.41 -7.62 -19.21
N VAL A 179 25.07 -8.40 -18.17
CA VAL A 179 25.23 -8.01 -16.76
C VAL A 179 26.69 -7.73 -16.40
N GLY A 180 27.67 -8.38 -17.06
CA GLY A 180 29.09 -8.08 -16.81
C GLY A 180 29.46 -6.65 -17.22
N VAL A 181 28.88 -6.14 -18.32
CA VAL A 181 29.03 -4.72 -18.72
C VAL A 181 28.40 -3.81 -17.67
N TRP A 182 27.20 -4.16 -17.21
CA TRP A 182 26.49 -3.40 -16.19
C TRP A 182 27.30 -3.31 -14.88
N ARG A 183 27.88 -4.44 -14.44
CA ARG A 183 28.73 -4.48 -13.24
C ARG A 183 29.95 -3.59 -13.39
N LEU A 184 30.64 -3.63 -14.53
CA LEU A 184 31.78 -2.74 -14.82
C LEU A 184 31.43 -1.26 -14.78
N ALA A 185 30.20 -0.90 -15.16
CA ALA A 185 29.75 0.49 -15.19
C ALA A 185 29.22 1.00 -13.85
N PHE A 186 28.57 0.16 -13.04
CA PHE A 186 27.72 0.62 -11.93
C PHE A 186 28.01 -0.03 -10.57
N LEU A 187 28.76 -1.13 -10.51
CA LEU A 187 29.26 -1.66 -9.25
C LEU A 187 30.62 -0.98 -8.97
N ASP A 188 30.88 -0.54 -7.74
CA ASP A 188 32.17 0.09 -7.38
C ASP A 188 33.11 -0.84 -6.62
N GLY A 189 32.58 -1.98 -6.14
CA GLY A 189 33.33 -3.02 -5.45
C GLY A 189 33.82 -2.61 -4.05
N LYS A 190 33.48 -1.42 -3.56
CA LYS A 190 34.05 -0.86 -2.33
C LYS A 190 33.37 -1.46 -1.09
N PRO A 191 34.15 -1.89 -0.07
CA PRO A 191 33.58 -2.22 1.23
C PRO A 191 33.01 -0.98 1.90
N PHE A 192 32.25 -1.17 2.98
CA PHE A 192 31.77 -0.05 3.79
C PHE A 192 32.95 0.79 4.30
N ALA A 193 32.88 2.09 4.02
CA ALA A 193 33.76 3.09 4.57
C ALA A 193 32.88 4.20 5.17
N PRO A 194 33.05 4.54 6.46
CA PRO A 194 32.29 5.62 7.11
C PRO A 194 32.38 6.93 6.33
N GLY A 195 31.24 7.57 6.08
CA GLY A 195 31.15 8.86 5.41
C GLY A 195 31.50 10.05 6.33
N PRO A 196 31.37 11.29 5.84
CA PRO A 196 31.48 12.47 6.71
C PRO A 196 30.26 12.58 7.65
N VAL A 197 30.51 12.85 8.93
CA VAL A 197 29.45 13.04 9.94
C VAL A 197 29.03 14.52 10.00
N PRO A 198 27.72 14.84 10.02
CA PRO A 198 27.25 16.20 10.23
C PRO A 198 27.71 16.77 11.59
N LYS A 199 27.86 18.10 11.67
CA LYS A 199 28.22 18.78 12.93
C LYS A 199 27.16 18.49 14.00
N ASN A 200 27.61 18.28 15.24
CA ASN A 200 26.76 18.03 16.42
C ASN A 200 25.90 16.75 16.33
N VAL A 201 26.32 15.78 15.53
CA VAL A 201 25.70 14.45 15.46
C VAL A 201 26.64 13.42 16.07
N ASP A 202 26.10 12.46 16.82
CA ASP A 202 26.87 11.32 17.35
C ASP A 202 27.40 10.48 16.18
N ALA A 203 28.72 10.51 15.98
CA ALA A 203 29.40 9.79 14.90
C ALA A 203 29.20 8.27 14.97
N THR A 204 29.14 7.69 16.17
CA THR A 204 28.99 6.24 16.33
C THR A 204 27.60 5.81 15.89
N ALA A 205 26.57 6.51 16.39
CA ALA A 205 25.19 6.24 15.99
C ALA A 205 24.97 6.54 14.49
N TYR A 206 25.57 7.60 13.97
CA TYR A 206 25.47 7.96 12.57
C TYR A 206 26.05 6.88 11.64
N HIS A 207 27.27 6.40 11.91
CA HIS A 207 27.89 5.35 11.07
C HIS A 207 27.20 4.00 11.21
N GLN A 208 26.63 3.69 12.38
CA GLN A 208 25.80 2.51 12.54
C GLN A 208 24.54 2.62 11.66
N GLY A 209 23.90 3.78 11.64
CA GLY A 209 22.76 4.06 10.78
C GLY A 209 23.12 4.00 9.30
N GLU A 210 24.25 4.61 8.92
CA GLU A 210 24.82 4.58 7.58
C GLU A 210 25.03 3.13 7.12
N TYR A 211 25.67 2.29 7.95
CA TYR A 211 25.87 0.88 7.65
C TYR A 211 24.55 0.13 7.47
N LEU A 212 23.59 0.32 8.37
CA LEU A 212 22.31 -0.36 8.32
C LEU A 212 21.45 0.07 7.13
N VAL A 213 21.51 1.33 6.71
CA VAL A 213 20.70 1.86 5.58
C VAL A 213 21.36 1.59 4.23
N GLU A 214 22.68 1.77 4.12
CA GLU A 214 23.43 1.63 2.86
C GLU A 214 23.87 0.19 2.55
N ALA A 215 24.01 -0.67 3.56
CA ALA A 215 24.43 -2.05 3.41
C ALA A 215 23.26 -3.02 3.55
N ALA A 216 22.85 -3.30 4.80
CA ALA A 216 21.86 -4.34 5.10
C ALA A 216 20.48 -3.95 4.58
N GLY A 217 19.92 -2.82 5.00
CA GLY A 217 18.55 -2.41 4.70
C GLY A 217 18.31 -1.89 3.29
N HIS A 218 19.37 -1.73 2.48
CA HIS A 218 19.32 -1.40 1.05
C HIS A 218 18.26 -0.36 0.63
N CYS A 219 17.97 0.63 1.50
CA CYS A 219 16.74 1.43 1.39
C CYS A 219 16.67 2.23 0.09
N ALA A 220 17.85 2.56 -0.47
CA ALA A 220 17.98 3.25 -1.75
C ALA A 220 17.43 2.44 -2.94
N GLU A 221 17.32 1.11 -2.83
CA GLU A 221 16.90 0.27 -3.94
C GLU A 221 15.41 0.47 -4.28
N CYS A 222 14.57 0.74 -3.27
CA CYS A 222 13.17 1.13 -3.49
C CYS A 222 12.99 2.66 -3.50
N HIS A 223 13.65 3.38 -2.57
CA HIS A 223 13.44 4.82 -2.42
C HIS A 223 14.26 5.69 -3.39
N SER A 224 14.67 5.18 -4.55
CA SER A 224 15.35 5.99 -5.58
C SER A 224 14.76 5.73 -6.95
N PRO A 225 14.80 6.72 -7.87
CA PRO A 225 14.43 6.45 -9.25
C PRO A 225 15.49 5.58 -9.93
N ARG A 226 15.11 4.94 -11.04
CA ARG A 226 16.02 4.12 -11.85
C ARG A 226 16.23 4.76 -13.22
N THR A 227 17.45 4.67 -13.75
CA THR A 227 17.70 5.00 -15.16
C THR A 227 17.17 3.90 -16.08
N ILE A 228 17.27 4.10 -17.39
CA ILE A 228 16.97 3.07 -18.41
C ILE A 228 17.83 1.81 -18.21
N ALA A 229 19.04 1.95 -17.64
CA ALA A 229 19.92 0.83 -17.33
C ALA A 229 19.59 0.16 -15.98
N GLY A 230 18.56 0.61 -15.25
CA GLY A 230 18.14 0.05 -13.96
C GLY A 230 19.02 0.42 -12.76
N ASN A 231 20.07 1.24 -12.95
CA ASN A 231 20.91 1.71 -11.84
C ASN A 231 20.26 2.91 -11.12
N VAL A 232 20.61 3.10 -9.85
CA VAL A 232 20.26 4.33 -9.10
C VAL A 232 21.19 5.46 -9.54
N PRO A 233 20.68 6.60 -10.02
CA PRO A 233 21.51 7.76 -10.30
C PRO A 233 21.91 8.45 -8.99
N ALA A 234 23.22 8.68 -8.80
CA ALA A 234 23.78 9.14 -7.52
C ALA A 234 23.12 10.40 -6.95
N LYS A 235 22.76 11.37 -7.81
CA LYS A 235 22.13 12.63 -7.39
C LYS A 235 20.68 12.50 -6.92
N MET A 236 20.01 11.40 -7.25
CA MET A 236 18.61 11.14 -6.88
C MET A 236 18.47 9.97 -5.90
N ARG A 237 19.58 9.54 -5.30
CA ARG A 237 19.53 8.49 -4.28
C ARG A 237 18.59 8.94 -3.15
N TYR A 238 17.67 8.08 -2.74
CA TYR A 238 16.63 8.35 -1.73
C TYR A 238 15.50 9.32 -2.13
N ALA A 239 15.52 9.86 -3.35
CA ALA A 239 14.57 10.87 -3.81
C ALA A 239 13.19 10.29 -4.20
N GLY A 240 12.94 9.00 -3.99
CA GLY A 240 11.72 8.34 -4.44
C GLY A 240 11.67 8.13 -5.95
N GLY A 241 10.75 7.29 -6.41
CA GLY A 241 10.66 6.93 -7.82
C GLY A 241 9.48 6.02 -8.13
N PRO A 242 9.17 5.80 -9.42
CA PRO A 242 8.10 4.90 -9.81
C PRO A 242 8.40 3.47 -9.33
N ASN A 243 7.34 2.75 -8.92
CA ASN A 243 7.49 1.34 -8.56
C ASN A 243 8.01 0.54 -9.76
N THR A 244 8.83 -0.46 -9.50
CA THR A 244 9.44 -1.31 -10.52
C THR A 244 8.43 -2.11 -11.33
N ASP A 245 7.27 -2.43 -10.74
CA ASP A 245 6.13 -3.10 -11.37
C ASP A 245 5.18 -2.15 -12.14
N GLY A 246 5.49 -0.85 -12.15
CA GLY A 246 4.68 0.18 -12.79
C GLY A 246 3.41 0.59 -12.02
N THR A 247 3.19 0.04 -10.82
CA THR A 247 2.03 0.33 -9.98
C THR A 247 2.42 1.26 -8.83
N GLY A 248 2.32 2.56 -9.08
CA GLY A 248 2.51 3.59 -8.05
C GLY A 248 3.96 4.10 -7.92
N TRP A 249 4.30 4.55 -6.72
CA TRP A 249 5.48 5.38 -6.47
C TRP A 249 6.04 5.16 -5.06
N PHE A 250 7.34 4.89 -4.97
CA PHE A 250 8.08 4.89 -3.71
C PHE A 250 8.37 6.34 -3.26
N PRO A 251 8.09 6.70 -2.01
CA PRO A 251 8.21 8.08 -1.57
C PRO A 251 9.66 8.54 -1.46
N ASN A 252 9.87 9.85 -1.60
CA ASN A 252 11.11 10.53 -1.28
C ASN A 252 11.35 10.49 0.24
N ILE A 253 12.48 9.92 0.68
CA ILE A 253 12.86 9.81 2.10
C ILE A 253 14.03 10.73 2.47
N THR A 254 14.39 11.66 1.59
CA THR A 254 15.34 12.72 1.93
C THR A 254 14.69 13.77 2.83
N PRO A 255 15.47 14.59 3.57
CA PRO A 255 14.94 15.66 4.41
C PRO A 255 14.43 16.89 3.61
N ASP A 256 14.19 16.75 2.31
CA ASP A 256 13.51 17.78 1.50
C ASP A 256 12.02 17.89 1.86
N GLU A 257 11.41 19.05 1.61
CA GLU A 257 9.98 19.28 1.83
C GLU A 257 9.08 18.40 0.94
N THR A 258 9.57 17.98 -0.22
CA THR A 258 8.90 17.00 -1.10
C THR A 258 9.03 15.56 -0.60
N GLY A 259 9.85 15.32 0.42
CA GLY A 259 10.05 14.03 1.09
C GLY A 259 9.60 14.05 2.55
N ILE A 260 10.51 13.70 3.46
CA ILE A 260 10.25 13.59 4.90
C ILE A 260 10.85 14.76 5.69
N GLY A 261 11.06 15.92 5.07
CA GLY A 261 11.67 17.09 5.70
C GLY A 261 11.03 17.51 7.02
N TYR A 262 9.71 17.36 7.15
CA TYR A 262 8.95 17.68 8.36
C TYR A 262 9.02 16.60 9.46
N TRP A 263 9.58 15.42 9.18
CA TRP A 263 9.67 14.35 10.17
C TRP A 263 10.90 14.57 11.06
N SER A 264 10.72 14.40 12.37
CA SER A 264 11.84 14.33 13.30
C SER A 264 12.55 12.97 13.21
N ALA A 265 13.80 12.86 13.67
CA ALA A 265 14.47 11.56 13.77
C ALA A 265 13.68 10.58 14.66
N ALA A 266 13.04 11.06 15.73
CA ALA A 266 12.17 10.24 16.58
C ALA A 266 10.93 9.74 15.83
N SER A 267 10.34 10.58 14.97
CA SER A 267 9.22 10.20 14.10
C SER A 267 9.61 9.13 13.09
N ILE A 268 10.79 9.25 12.48
CA ILE A 268 11.32 8.23 11.55
C ILE A 268 11.56 6.92 12.29
N ALA A 269 12.19 6.97 13.47
CA ALA A 269 12.41 5.78 14.29
C ALA A 269 11.09 5.11 14.71
N ASN A 270 10.10 5.92 15.11
CA ASN A 270 8.77 5.41 15.45
C ASN A 270 8.09 4.75 14.25
N TYR A 271 8.18 5.36 13.06
CA TYR A 271 7.63 4.76 11.85
C TYR A 271 8.31 3.44 11.52
N LEU A 272 9.64 3.38 11.54
CA LEU A 272 10.39 2.14 11.30
C LEU A 272 10.11 1.06 12.36
N HIS A 273 9.73 1.44 13.58
CA HIS A 273 9.43 0.49 14.64
C HIS A 273 7.95 0.04 14.67
N THR A 274 7.01 0.92 14.34
CA THR A 274 5.56 0.68 14.53
C THR A 274 4.76 0.63 13.22
N GLY A 275 5.34 1.13 12.14
CA GLY A 275 4.66 1.39 10.87
C GLY A 275 3.74 2.61 10.89
N VAL A 276 3.64 3.38 11.97
CA VAL A 276 2.72 4.51 12.07
C VAL A 276 3.44 5.84 11.88
N SER A 277 3.03 6.58 10.86
CA SER A 277 3.58 7.89 10.51
C SER A 277 3.14 8.99 11.49
N PRO A 278 3.78 10.17 11.49
CA PRO A 278 3.41 11.28 12.40
C PRO A 278 1.96 11.75 12.28
N ILE A 279 1.33 11.52 11.13
CA ILE A 279 -0.08 11.87 10.87
C ILE A 279 -1.03 10.70 11.11
N GLY A 280 -0.58 9.62 11.76
CA GLY A 280 -1.40 8.47 12.12
C GLY A 280 -1.71 7.51 10.97
N ARG A 281 -1.07 7.64 9.81
CA ARG A 281 -1.20 6.67 8.71
C ARG A 281 -0.26 5.49 8.93
N THR A 282 -0.77 4.27 8.80
CA THR A 282 0.01 3.03 8.87
C THR A 282 0.67 2.72 7.53
N ALA A 283 1.85 2.11 7.57
CA ALA A 283 2.53 1.52 6.43
C ALA A 283 1.66 0.45 5.78
N ALA A 284 1.69 0.38 4.45
CA ALA A 284 0.95 -0.58 3.64
C ALA A 284 1.82 -1.03 2.47
N GLY A 285 1.41 -2.11 1.79
CA GLY A 285 2.14 -2.67 0.66
C GLY A 285 3.54 -3.13 1.05
N ASP A 286 4.52 -2.94 0.16
CA ASP A 286 5.91 -3.40 0.38
C ASP A 286 6.52 -2.83 1.68
N MET A 287 6.21 -1.58 2.03
CA MET A 287 6.73 -0.98 3.25
C MET A 287 6.19 -1.68 4.51
N GLU A 288 4.97 -2.25 4.49
CA GLU A 288 4.47 -3.02 5.63
C GLU A 288 5.35 -4.25 5.92
N GLU A 289 5.82 -4.91 4.86
CA GLU A 289 6.72 -6.06 4.97
C GLU A 289 8.10 -5.65 5.51
N VAL A 290 8.63 -4.52 5.05
CA VAL A 290 9.86 -3.92 5.60
C VAL A 290 9.68 -3.60 7.09
N ILE A 291 8.54 -3.01 7.48
CA ILE A 291 8.23 -2.69 8.89
C ILE A 291 8.19 -3.94 9.77
N LYS A 292 7.68 -5.07 9.26
CA LYS A 292 7.72 -6.34 10.00
C LYS A 292 9.16 -6.74 10.36
N ASN A 293 10.15 -6.36 9.55
CA ASN A 293 11.55 -6.64 9.84
C ASN A 293 12.19 -5.55 10.71
N THR A 294 12.04 -4.27 10.35
CA THR A 294 12.66 -3.18 11.13
C THR A 294 12.11 -3.08 12.56
N SER A 295 10.85 -3.45 12.80
CA SER A 295 10.26 -3.54 14.14
C SER A 295 10.91 -4.58 15.06
N GLN A 296 11.59 -5.59 14.49
CA GLN A 296 12.30 -6.63 15.23
C GLN A 296 13.77 -6.26 15.54
N LEU A 297 14.28 -5.17 14.96
CA LEU A 297 15.63 -4.70 15.23
C LEU A 297 15.71 -4.06 16.62
N PRO A 298 16.89 -4.09 17.27
CA PRO A 298 17.11 -3.33 18.49
C PRO A 298 16.75 -1.86 18.30
N LEU A 299 16.06 -1.26 19.28
CA LEU A 299 15.61 0.13 19.18
C LEU A 299 16.76 1.11 18.86
N LYS A 300 17.96 0.86 19.42
CA LYS A 300 19.17 1.64 19.14
C LYS A 300 19.55 1.64 17.65
N ASP A 301 19.34 0.53 16.95
CA ASP A 301 19.67 0.38 15.54
C ASP A 301 18.64 1.10 14.67
N VAL A 302 17.36 0.99 15.02
CA VAL A 302 16.28 1.76 14.37
C VAL A 302 16.47 3.27 14.56
N GLN A 303 16.89 3.69 15.75
CA GLN A 303 17.23 5.09 16.04
C GLN A 303 18.45 5.56 15.24
N ALA A 304 19.49 4.72 15.11
CA ALA A 304 20.66 5.00 14.30
C ALA A 304 20.28 5.16 12.81
N MET A 305 19.47 4.25 12.26
CA MET A 305 18.93 4.36 10.90
C MET A 305 18.17 5.67 10.71
N ALA A 306 17.28 6.02 11.65
CA ALA A 306 16.52 7.26 11.61
C ALA A 306 17.41 8.51 11.68
N LEU A 307 18.46 8.49 12.50
CA LEU A 307 19.45 9.56 12.60
C LEU A 307 20.17 9.76 11.26
N TYR A 308 20.60 8.68 10.61
CA TYR A 308 21.25 8.73 9.30
C TYR A 308 20.30 9.26 8.21
N ILE A 309 19.10 8.69 8.11
CA ILE A 309 18.07 9.09 7.14
C ILE A 309 17.73 10.59 7.26
N LYS A 310 17.62 11.10 8.49
CA LYS A 310 17.31 12.52 8.73
C LYS A 310 18.37 13.48 8.19
N HIS A 311 19.60 13.00 7.99
CA HIS A 311 20.74 13.78 7.55
C HIS A 311 21.22 13.40 6.14
N LEU A 312 20.40 12.66 5.37
CA LEU A 312 20.67 12.44 3.96
C LEU A 312 20.72 13.78 3.20
N PRO A 313 21.46 13.87 2.08
CA PRO A 313 21.36 15.01 1.19
C PRO A 313 19.90 15.20 0.73
N ALA A 314 19.38 16.42 0.86
CA ALA A 314 18.04 16.75 0.38
C ALA A 314 17.98 16.66 -1.15
N ALA A 315 16.93 16.04 -1.67
CA ALA A 315 16.66 15.97 -3.10
C ALA A 315 15.22 16.42 -3.36
N ASP A 316 15.04 17.47 -4.15
CA ASP A 316 13.75 17.96 -4.58
C ASP A 316 13.19 17.06 -5.69
N HIS A 317 12.18 16.25 -5.35
CA HIS A 317 11.59 15.29 -6.27
C HIS A 317 10.16 14.93 -5.83
N PRO A 318 9.16 15.79 -6.14
CA PRO A 318 7.78 15.55 -5.77
C PRO A 318 7.23 14.34 -6.52
N ALA A 319 6.51 13.47 -5.81
CA ALA A 319 5.80 12.36 -6.43
C ALA A 319 4.65 12.88 -7.33
N PRO A 320 4.28 12.16 -8.40
CA PRO A 320 3.19 12.55 -9.29
C PRO A 320 1.89 12.82 -8.53
N GLY A 321 1.28 13.99 -8.77
CA GLY A 321 0.02 14.39 -8.13
C GLY A 321 0.14 14.96 -6.72
N VAL A 322 1.35 15.04 -6.15
CA VAL A 322 1.62 15.80 -4.92
C VAL A 322 1.86 17.26 -5.32
N PRO A 323 1.21 18.24 -4.66
CA PRO A 323 1.46 19.64 -4.94
C PRO A 323 2.91 20.02 -4.60
N GLU A 324 3.53 20.83 -5.45
CA GLU A 324 4.86 21.38 -5.16
C GLU A 324 4.77 22.32 -3.94
N PRO A 325 5.75 22.25 -3.02
CA PRO A 325 5.86 23.23 -1.93
C PRO A 325 5.94 24.65 -2.48
N ASN A 326 5.13 25.56 -1.93
CA ASN A 326 5.18 26.97 -2.32
C ASN A 326 6.43 27.62 -1.71
N ARG A 327 7.49 27.76 -2.52
CA ARG A 327 8.76 28.41 -2.14
C ARG A 327 8.78 29.92 -2.43
N THR A 328 7.68 30.49 -2.89
CA THR A 328 7.59 31.92 -3.20
C THR A 328 6.99 32.72 -2.05
N ASP A 329 7.30 34.01 -2.00
CA ASP A 329 6.70 34.99 -1.10
C ASP A 329 5.22 35.29 -1.43
N GLN A 330 4.78 34.91 -2.63
CA GLN A 330 3.38 34.99 -3.06
C GLN A 330 2.61 33.75 -2.60
N LEU A 331 1.43 33.95 -2.02
CA LEU A 331 0.55 32.85 -1.64
C LEU A 331 -0.02 32.19 -2.90
N VAL A 332 0.60 31.10 -3.36
CA VAL A 332 0.06 30.29 -4.45
C VAL A 332 -1.00 29.35 -3.87
N MET A 333 -2.26 29.76 -3.95
CA MET A 333 -3.38 28.89 -3.63
C MET A 333 -3.51 27.79 -4.70
N LEU A 334 -3.68 26.54 -4.28
CA LEU A 334 -4.03 25.46 -5.21
C LEU A 334 -5.31 25.87 -5.95
N LYS A 335 -5.28 25.81 -7.30
CA LYS A 335 -6.45 26.18 -8.14
C LYS A 335 -7.71 25.40 -7.73
N ASP A 336 -7.52 24.18 -7.25
CA ASP A 336 -8.56 23.28 -6.75
C ASP A 336 -8.37 23.00 -5.24
N TRP A 337 -8.33 24.05 -4.41
CA TRP A 337 -8.08 23.97 -2.96
C TRP A 337 -9.06 23.08 -2.16
N VAL A 338 -10.09 22.56 -2.81
CA VAL A 338 -10.96 21.51 -2.30
C VAL A 338 -11.32 20.69 -3.53
N ARG A 339 -10.83 19.44 -3.66
CA ARG A 339 -11.65 18.46 -4.39
C ARG A 339 -12.99 18.50 -3.66
N ALA A 340 -13.98 19.09 -4.31
CA ALA A 340 -15.31 19.35 -3.78
C ALA A 340 -15.70 18.25 -2.80
N ALA A 341 -16.21 18.62 -1.62
CA ALA A 341 -16.79 17.67 -0.67
C ALA A 341 -17.47 16.55 -1.46
N PRO A 342 -17.14 15.26 -1.19
CA PRO A 342 -17.49 14.17 -2.09
C PRO A 342 -18.92 14.30 -2.57
N LYS A 343 -19.11 14.49 -3.88
CA LYS A 343 -20.44 14.74 -4.43
C LYS A 343 -21.29 13.50 -4.14
N LEU A 344 -22.26 13.68 -3.25
CA LEU A 344 -23.25 12.67 -2.97
C LEU A 344 -24.04 12.39 -4.26
N PRO A 345 -24.56 11.17 -4.45
CA PRO A 345 -25.24 10.77 -5.68
C PRO A 345 -26.65 11.36 -5.77
N ALA A 346 -26.82 12.66 -5.52
CA ALA A 346 -28.10 13.36 -5.65
C ALA A 346 -28.33 13.77 -7.11
N LEU A 347 -29.56 13.64 -7.58
CA LEU A 347 -29.97 14.16 -8.88
C LEU A 347 -30.25 15.65 -8.79
N ALA A 348 -30.22 16.33 -9.94
CA ALA A 348 -30.69 17.70 -10.03
C ALA A 348 -32.17 17.79 -9.62
N PRO A 349 -32.60 18.83 -8.87
CA PRO A 349 -33.98 18.96 -8.40
C PRO A 349 -35.05 18.84 -9.48
N ALA A 350 -34.75 19.29 -10.71
CA ALA A 350 -35.63 19.20 -11.87
C ALA A 350 -35.92 17.76 -12.33
N ALA A 351 -35.07 16.78 -11.97
CA ALA A 351 -35.28 15.37 -12.25
C ALA A 351 -36.31 14.74 -11.29
N ILE A 352 -36.60 15.38 -10.15
CA ILE A 352 -37.53 14.87 -9.14
C ILE A 352 -38.96 15.30 -9.50
N LYS A 353 -39.76 14.36 -10.02
CA LYS A 353 -41.13 14.61 -10.46
C LYS A 353 -42.15 14.03 -9.48
N GLN A 354 -43.36 14.58 -9.49
CA GLN A 354 -44.49 13.99 -8.78
C GLN A 354 -44.74 12.57 -9.30
N GLY A 355 -45.00 11.63 -8.39
CA GLY A 355 -45.13 10.21 -8.66
C GLY A 355 -43.84 9.41 -8.53
N ASN A 356 -42.67 10.07 -8.47
CA ASN A 356 -41.40 9.36 -8.32
C ASN A 356 -41.28 8.70 -6.94
N GLN A 357 -40.75 7.49 -6.91
CA GLN A 357 -40.10 6.94 -5.74
C GLN A 357 -38.65 7.44 -5.73
N ALA A 358 -38.17 7.91 -4.58
CA ALA A 358 -36.83 8.46 -4.44
C ALA A 358 -36.18 8.01 -3.14
N THR A 359 -34.87 7.82 -3.18
CA THR A 359 -34.03 7.64 -2.01
C THR A 359 -33.50 9.00 -1.56
N VAL A 360 -33.60 9.25 -0.26
CA VAL A 360 -33.01 10.41 0.40
C VAL A 360 -31.50 10.22 0.45
N VAL A 361 -30.76 11.08 -0.23
CA VAL A 361 -29.30 11.03 -0.32
C VAL A 361 -28.68 11.90 0.78
N GLU A 362 -29.24 13.08 0.99
CA GLU A 362 -28.81 14.04 2.01
C GLU A 362 -29.89 14.11 3.08
N THR A 363 -29.53 14.18 4.35
CA THR A 363 -30.51 14.30 5.43
C THR A 363 -31.29 15.60 5.28
N LYS A 364 -32.60 15.49 5.07
CA LYS A 364 -33.46 16.63 4.73
C LYS A 364 -34.31 17.03 5.90
N ASN A 365 -34.32 18.33 6.20
CA ASN A 365 -35.34 18.92 7.06
C ASN A 365 -36.71 18.82 6.39
N ALA A 366 -37.74 18.59 7.21
CA ALA A 366 -39.09 18.36 6.74
C ALA A 366 -40.10 19.14 7.61
N TRP A 367 -41.13 19.67 6.96
CA TRP A 367 -42.12 20.55 7.56
C TRP A 367 -43.54 20.09 7.29
N LEU A 368 -44.48 20.48 8.16
CA LEU A 368 -45.89 20.16 7.98
C LEU A 368 -46.54 20.99 6.86
N ALA A 369 -46.05 22.22 6.62
CA ALA A 369 -46.57 23.11 5.60
C ALA A 369 -45.53 23.48 4.54
N ALA A 370 -45.96 23.64 3.29
CA ALA A 370 -45.09 24.03 2.19
C ALA A 370 -44.45 25.41 2.39
N ALA A 371 -45.18 26.35 3.02
CA ALA A 371 -44.70 27.72 3.24
C ALA A 371 -43.44 27.78 4.11
N ASP A 372 -43.28 26.83 5.04
CA ASP A 372 -42.16 26.79 5.99
C ASP A 372 -40.85 26.29 5.37
N VAL A 373 -40.91 25.59 4.22
CA VAL A 373 -39.71 25.09 3.54
C VAL A 373 -38.85 26.25 3.07
N GLY A 374 -37.64 26.35 3.65
CA GLY A 374 -36.69 27.44 3.39
C GLY A 374 -36.97 28.73 4.17
N GLY A 375 -37.97 28.72 5.07
CA GLY A 375 -38.29 29.83 5.96
C GLY A 375 -37.53 29.77 7.29
N SER A 376 -37.98 30.58 8.26
CA SER A 376 -37.41 30.64 9.63
C SER A 376 -38.02 29.64 10.60
N THR A 377 -39.11 28.95 10.22
CA THR A 377 -39.78 27.94 11.06
C THR A 377 -38.87 26.73 11.24
N GLU A 378 -38.66 26.29 12.48
CA GLU A 378 -37.88 25.08 12.76
C GLU A 378 -38.51 23.85 12.10
N ALA A 379 -37.66 22.95 11.61
CA ALA A 379 -38.10 21.72 10.96
C ALA A 379 -38.79 20.79 11.96
N GLN A 380 -40.04 20.41 11.67
CA GLN A 380 -40.80 19.47 12.52
C GLN A 380 -40.42 18.01 12.27
N GLY A 381 -39.57 17.72 11.29
CA GLY A 381 -39.00 16.40 11.10
C GLY A 381 -37.72 16.43 10.26
N LYS A 382 -37.08 15.27 10.17
CA LYS A 382 -35.95 15.02 9.29
C LYS A 382 -36.13 13.69 8.58
N PHE A 383 -36.01 13.68 7.26
CA PHE A 383 -35.81 12.45 6.49
C PHE A 383 -34.32 12.12 6.45
N LEU A 384 -33.95 10.91 6.84
CA LEU A 384 -32.55 10.51 6.96
C LEU A 384 -32.02 9.91 5.65
N GLY A 385 -30.72 10.06 5.41
CA GLY A 385 -30.05 9.41 4.29
C GLY A 385 -30.33 7.89 4.23
N GLY A 386 -30.65 7.40 3.04
CA GLY A 386 -31.07 6.03 2.75
C GLY A 386 -32.58 5.78 2.87
N ALA A 387 -33.37 6.72 3.39
CA ALA A 387 -34.82 6.57 3.48
C ALA A 387 -35.46 6.58 2.09
N GLU A 388 -36.49 5.75 1.89
CA GLU A 388 -37.25 5.73 0.64
C GLU A 388 -38.56 6.50 0.80
N VAL A 389 -38.78 7.46 -0.09
CA VAL A 389 -39.93 8.35 -0.06
C VAL A 389 -40.65 8.34 -1.41
N THR A 390 -41.96 8.63 -1.38
CA THR A 390 -42.75 8.89 -2.58
C THR A 390 -43.04 10.37 -2.70
N VAL A 391 -42.75 10.96 -3.87
CA VAL A 391 -43.04 12.36 -4.16
C VAL A 391 -44.52 12.48 -4.53
N VAL A 392 -45.37 12.89 -3.59
CA VAL A 392 -46.82 12.95 -3.81
C VAL A 392 -47.29 14.28 -4.41
N LYS A 393 -46.54 15.36 -4.20
CA LYS A 393 -46.81 16.67 -4.77
C LYS A 393 -45.51 17.44 -4.99
N ARG A 394 -45.48 18.30 -6.01
CA ARG A 394 -44.39 19.26 -6.25
C ARG A 394 -44.93 20.67 -6.42
N ASP A 395 -44.24 21.65 -5.85
CA ASP A 395 -44.52 23.07 -5.95
C ASP A 395 -43.20 23.84 -6.10
N GLY A 396 -42.82 24.19 -7.33
CA GLY A 396 -41.51 24.75 -7.63
C GLY A 396 -40.36 23.83 -7.20
N ASP A 397 -39.54 24.30 -6.26
CA ASP A 397 -38.41 23.57 -5.65
C ASP A 397 -38.80 22.80 -4.38
N LYS A 398 -40.09 22.81 -4.02
CA LYS A 398 -40.62 22.11 -2.85
C LYS A 398 -41.30 20.83 -3.28
N THR A 399 -41.10 19.77 -2.50
CA THR A 399 -41.71 18.47 -2.71
C THR A 399 -42.39 18.01 -1.44
N GLN A 400 -43.59 17.47 -1.59
CA GLN A 400 -44.29 16.76 -0.54
C GLN A 400 -43.93 15.28 -0.64
N LEU A 401 -43.34 14.76 0.43
CA LEU A 401 -42.75 13.43 0.49
C LEU A 401 -43.55 12.58 1.48
N THR A 402 -44.04 11.43 1.01
CA THR A 402 -44.64 10.41 1.86
C THR A 402 -43.62 9.33 2.16
N LEU A 403 -43.45 9.05 3.46
CA LEU A 403 -42.63 7.96 3.98
C LEU A 403 -43.55 6.92 4.64
N LYS A 404 -43.32 5.64 4.34
CA LYS A 404 -43.96 4.51 5.01
C LYS A 404 -42.91 3.74 5.81
N GLY A 405 -43.27 3.24 6.98
CA GLY A 405 -42.35 2.49 7.84
C GLY A 405 -43.04 1.96 9.09
N TRP A 406 -42.29 1.84 10.17
CA TRP A 406 -42.75 1.27 11.44
C TRP A 406 -42.35 2.14 12.63
N GLN A 407 -43.17 2.15 13.69
CA GLN A 407 -42.81 2.70 15.00
C GLN A 407 -42.97 1.62 16.07
N THR A 408 -42.12 1.67 17.09
CA THR A 408 -42.29 0.84 18.29
C THR A 408 -43.06 1.61 19.36
N GLU A 409 -43.78 0.88 20.19
CA GLU A 409 -44.35 1.39 21.44
C GLU A 409 -43.24 2.05 22.29
N GLY A 410 -43.42 3.32 22.65
CA GLY A 410 -42.43 4.13 23.38
C GLY A 410 -41.44 4.96 22.55
N ALA A 411 -41.38 4.82 21.22
CA ALA A 411 -40.52 5.64 20.35
C ALA A 411 -41.28 6.23 19.15
N THR A 412 -42.27 7.08 19.43
CA THR A 412 -43.13 7.72 18.41
C THR A 412 -42.44 8.85 17.64
N SER A 413 -41.25 9.27 18.06
CA SER A 413 -40.45 10.30 17.40
C SER A 413 -39.56 9.74 16.28
N VAL A 414 -39.51 8.43 16.06
CA VAL A 414 -38.66 7.80 15.03
C VAL A 414 -39.51 6.89 14.14
N ILE A 415 -39.26 6.90 12.84
CA ILE A 415 -39.82 5.94 11.88
C ILE A 415 -38.69 5.02 11.42
N TYR A 416 -38.89 3.71 11.52
CA TYR A 416 -37.96 2.66 11.12
C TYR A 416 -38.39 2.00 9.80
N GLN A 417 -37.43 1.47 9.04
CA GLN A 417 -37.69 0.79 7.77
C GLN A 417 -38.46 -0.51 7.94
N ALA A 418 -38.11 -1.30 8.96
CA ALA A 418 -38.65 -2.63 9.16
C ALA A 418 -38.78 -2.95 10.67
N LYS A 419 -39.60 -3.96 10.98
CA LYS A 419 -39.90 -4.42 12.33
C LYS A 419 -38.72 -5.19 12.93
N GLY A 420 -38.22 -4.73 14.08
CA GLY A 420 -37.09 -5.35 14.78
C GLY A 420 -35.71 -4.85 14.35
N GLN A 421 -35.61 -4.09 13.24
CA GLN A 421 -34.35 -3.51 12.77
C GLN A 421 -34.31 -2.00 12.97
N ARG A 422 -33.23 -1.51 13.57
CA ARG A 422 -32.98 -0.11 13.92
C ARG A 422 -32.46 0.70 12.72
N VAL A 423 -33.08 0.51 11.56
CA VAL A 423 -32.82 1.27 10.33
C VAL A 423 -33.74 2.49 10.32
N MET A 424 -33.31 3.58 10.94
CA MET A 424 -34.11 4.80 11.04
C MET A 424 -34.27 5.48 9.67
N MET A 425 -35.48 5.90 9.32
CA MET A 425 -35.77 6.62 8.08
C MET A 425 -36.19 8.07 8.33
N ALA A 426 -36.81 8.36 9.48
CA ALA A 426 -37.13 9.71 9.87
C ALA A 426 -37.08 9.92 11.39
N VAL A 427 -36.81 11.17 11.79
CA VAL A 427 -36.93 11.66 13.17
C VAL A 427 -37.91 12.82 13.18
N LEU A 428 -38.81 12.86 14.15
CA LEU A 428 -39.96 13.74 14.21
C LEU A 428 -39.98 14.53 15.51
N SER A 429 -40.44 15.78 15.43
CA SER A 429 -40.93 16.52 16.60
C SER A 429 -42.27 15.95 17.07
N ASN A 430 -42.72 16.39 18.25
CA ASN A 430 -44.02 15.98 18.79
C ASN A 430 -45.17 16.34 17.84
N ASP A 431 -45.09 17.52 17.19
CA ASP A 431 -46.13 17.99 16.26
C ASP A 431 -46.22 17.12 15.01
N ALA A 432 -45.08 16.74 14.42
CA ALA A 432 -45.07 15.83 13.28
C ALA A 432 -45.47 14.40 13.69
N ALA A 433 -45.04 13.93 14.86
CA ALA A 433 -45.40 12.61 15.39
C ALA A 433 -46.93 12.46 15.61
N ALA A 434 -47.61 13.57 15.95
CA ALA A 434 -49.07 13.62 16.07
C ALA A 434 -49.81 13.50 14.73
N LYS A 435 -49.14 13.80 13.60
CA LYS A 435 -49.70 13.70 12.24
C LYS A 435 -49.43 12.36 11.54
N VAL A 436 -48.72 11.45 12.21
CA VAL A 436 -48.44 10.11 11.70
C VAL A 436 -49.73 9.29 11.66
N THR A 437 -50.04 8.72 10.49
CA THR A 437 -51.12 7.75 10.32
C THR A 437 -50.65 6.39 10.77
N ARG A 438 -51.40 5.73 11.66
CA ARG A 438 -51.03 4.45 12.29
C ARG A 438 -51.99 3.35 11.87
N GLY A 439 -51.46 2.21 11.42
CA GLY A 439 -52.22 1.01 11.13
C GLY A 439 -52.40 0.10 12.34
N THR A 440 -52.69 -1.17 12.09
CA THR A 440 -52.88 -2.19 13.15
C THR A 440 -51.55 -2.56 13.79
N PRO A 441 -51.41 -2.46 15.13
CA PRO A 441 -50.19 -2.89 15.82
C PRO A 441 -49.93 -4.39 15.70
N GLU A 442 -48.66 -4.76 15.56
CA GLU A 442 -48.19 -6.13 15.45
C GLU A 442 -47.16 -6.45 16.53
N LYS A 443 -47.34 -7.56 17.23
CA LYS A 443 -46.37 -8.01 18.24
C LYS A 443 -45.23 -8.77 17.57
N ASP A 444 -44.00 -8.44 17.93
CA ASP A 444 -42.80 -9.16 17.53
C ASP A 444 -42.62 -10.41 18.40
N ALA A 445 -42.48 -11.58 17.78
CA ALA A 445 -42.43 -12.85 18.49
C ALA A 445 -41.10 -13.06 19.22
N ASP A 446 -40.00 -12.50 18.70
CA ASP A 446 -38.65 -12.71 19.23
C ASP A 446 -38.32 -11.74 20.36
N THR A 447 -38.82 -10.50 20.27
CA THR A 447 -38.51 -9.42 21.23
C THR A 447 -39.68 -9.07 22.15
N GLY A 448 -40.90 -9.52 21.84
CA GLY A 448 -42.12 -9.16 22.55
C GLY A 448 -42.58 -7.71 22.34
N GLN A 449 -41.87 -6.92 21.54
CA GLN A 449 -42.17 -5.50 21.28
C GLN A 449 -43.35 -5.33 20.32
N THR A 450 -44.18 -4.32 20.56
CA THR A 450 -45.27 -3.95 19.66
C THR A 450 -44.79 -2.94 18.61
N TRP A 451 -44.96 -3.28 17.34
CA TRP A 451 -44.60 -2.47 16.20
C TRP A 451 -45.84 -2.10 15.40
N THR A 452 -45.99 -0.82 15.07
CA THR A 452 -47.16 -0.30 14.35
C THR A 452 -46.71 0.20 12.98
N PRO A 453 -47.32 -0.25 11.87
CA PRO A 453 -47.03 0.29 10.56
C PRO A 453 -47.55 1.72 10.48
N VAL A 454 -46.74 2.60 9.90
CA VAL A 454 -47.02 4.04 9.85
C VAL A 454 -46.79 4.64 8.48
N ALA A 455 -47.51 5.72 8.21
CA ALA A 455 -47.26 6.61 7.09
C ALA A 455 -47.26 8.07 7.55
N LEU A 456 -46.35 8.86 7.00
CA LEU A 456 -46.26 10.28 7.26
C LEU A 456 -45.98 11.02 5.96
N THR A 457 -46.60 12.18 5.79
CA THR A 457 -46.38 13.06 4.64
C THR A 457 -45.93 14.43 5.13
N LEU A 458 -44.75 14.88 4.70
CA LEU A 458 -44.16 16.18 5.04
C LEU A 458 -43.63 16.88 3.79
N TRP A 459 -43.51 18.19 3.85
CA TRP A 459 -42.87 19.02 2.84
C TRP A 459 -41.37 19.14 3.08
N SER A 460 -40.58 19.13 2.02
CA SER A 460 -39.13 19.38 2.03
C SER A 460 -38.71 20.01 0.70
N ASP A 461 -37.46 20.46 0.58
CA ASP A 461 -36.92 20.89 -0.71
C ASP A 461 -36.62 19.68 -1.61
N ALA A 462 -36.47 19.91 -2.92
CA ALA A 462 -36.25 18.86 -3.91
C ALA A 462 -34.78 18.41 -4.07
N ASN A 463 -33.83 19.01 -3.34
CA ASN A 463 -32.40 18.63 -3.42
C ASN A 463 -32.14 17.34 -2.64
N GLY A 464 -30.97 16.72 -2.85
CA GLY A 464 -30.54 15.59 -2.02
C GLY A 464 -31.42 14.34 -2.18
N LEU A 465 -32.06 14.17 -3.34
CA LEU A 465 -32.89 13.02 -3.69
C LEU A 465 -32.33 12.32 -4.93
N ASN A 466 -32.49 11.01 -5.02
CA ASN A 466 -32.17 10.24 -6.21
C ASN A 466 -33.25 9.19 -6.47
N THR A 467 -33.73 9.10 -7.71
CA THR A 467 -34.76 8.15 -8.13
C THR A 467 -34.20 6.78 -8.51
N ASP A 468 -32.87 6.66 -8.61
CA ASP A 468 -32.15 5.41 -8.82
C ASP A 468 -31.50 4.96 -7.50
N ARG A 469 -32.20 4.08 -6.77
CA ARG A 469 -31.70 3.51 -5.52
C ARG A 469 -30.45 2.66 -5.71
N ALA A 470 -30.30 2.00 -6.87
CA ALA A 470 -29.13 1.21 -7.17
C ALA A 470 -27.88 2.10 -7.32
N ALA A 471 -28.01 3.30 -7.91
CA ALA A 471 -26.93 4.28 -7.98
C ALA A 471 -26.50 4.76 -6.58
N VAL A 472 -27.45 4.98 -5.67
CA VAL A 472 -27.14 5.35 -4.27
C VAL A 472 -26.37 4.22 -3.57
N TRP A 473 -26.79 2.97 -3.75
CA TRP A 473 -26.09 1.80 -3.20
C TRP A 473 -24.73 1.57 -3.83
N ALA A 474 -24.58 1.76 -5.14
CA ALA A 474 -23.28 1.68 -5.81
C ALA A 474 -22.30 2.73 -5.25
N TYR A 475 -22.77 3.95 -4.99
CA TYR A 475 -21.97 4.98 -4.32
C TYR A 475 -21.57 4.57 -2.91
N SER A 476 -22.51 4.12 -2.08
CA SER A 476 -22.23 3.70 -0.70
C SER A 476 -21.26 2.52 -0.65
N HIS A 477 -21.46 1.53 -1.50
CA HIS A 477 -20.57 0.38 -1.66
C HIS A 477 -19.16 0.81 -2.04
N LYS A 478 -19.02 1.63 -3.10
CA LYS A 478 -17.72 2.15 -3.55
C LYS A 478 -17.02 2.94 -2.47
N THR A 479 -17.77 3.79 -1.75
CA THR A 479 -17.22 4.62 -0.67
C THR A 479 -16.76 3.76 0.50
N PHE A 480 -17.59 2.81 0.94
CA PHE A 480 -17.22 1.83 1.96
C PHE A 480 -15.99 1.03 1.56
N GLN A 481 -15.96 0.50 0.34
CA GLN A 481 -14.82 -0.26 -0.17
C GLN A 481 -13.55 0.58 -0.20
N THR A 482 -13.59 1.75 -0.84
CA THR A 482 -12.40 2.57 -1.06
C THR A 482 -11.84 3.14 0.25
N THR A 483 -12.71 3.57 1.17
CA THR A 483 -12.26 4.19 2.42
C THR A 483 -11.84 3.16 3.46
N CYS A 484 -12.58 2.06 3.62
CA CYS A 484 -12.33 1.12 4.71
C CYS A 484 -11.27 0.06 4.34
N SER A 485 -11.08 -0.27 3.05
CA SER A 485 -10.02 -1.21 2.62
C SER A 485 -8.61 -0.66 2.79
N ALA A 486 -8.48 0.64 3.05
CA ALA A 486 -7.19 1.29 3.28
C ALA A 486 -6.48 0.82 4.56
N CYS A 487 -7.20 0.19 5.50
CA CYS A 487 -6.66 -0.18 6.81
C CYS A 487 -6.72 -1.69 7.10
N HIS A 488 -7.69 -2.42 6.54
CA HIS A 488 -7.87 -3.86 6.77
C HIS A 488 -8.71 -4.51 5.68
N VAL A 489 -8.73 -5.85 5.64
CA VAL A 489 -9.68 -6.61 4.81
C VAL A 489 -11.09 -6.36 5.31
N LEU A 490 -12.00 -6.01 4.41
CA LEU A 490 -13.36 -5.64 4.76
C LEU A 490 -14.16 -6.84 5.27
N PRO A 491 -14.90 -6.72 6.39
CA PRO A 491 -15.88 -7.72 6.75
C PRO A 491 -16.97 -7.79 5.67
N GLN A 492 -17.40 -9.01 5.34
CA GLN A 492 -18.53 -9.24 4.46
C GLN A 492 -19.80 -8.61 5.04
N GLN A 493 -20.67 -8.05 4.19
CA GLN A 493 -21.81 -7.22 4.62
C GLN A 493 -22.84 -8.05 5.41
N GLU A 494 -22.93 -9.32 5.04
CA GLU A 494 -23.82 -10.34 5.56
C GLU A 494 -23.29 -10.98 6.85
N HIS A 495 -22.09 -10.59 7.31
CA HIS A 495 -21.55 -11.10 8.56
C HIS A 495 -22.30 -10.55 9.78
N PHE A 496 -22.78 -9.30 9.69
CA PHE A 496 -23.47 -8.62 10.78
C PHE A 496 -24.96 -8.44 10.49
N THR A 497 -25.77 -8.33 11.55
CA THR A 497 -27.16 -7.87 11.46
C THR A 497 -27.24 -6.36 11.26
N ALA A 498 -28.39 -5.86 10.81
CA ALA A 498 -28.64 -4.42 10.63
C ALA A 498 -28.42 -3.65 11.94
N ASN A 499 -28.73 -4.27 13.08
CA ASN A 499 -28.54 -3.68 14.39
C ASN A 499 -27.06 -3.67 14.81
N GLN A 500 -26.29 -4.70 14.46
CA GLN A 500 -24.85 -4.78 14.77
C GLN A 500 -24.03 -3.75 13.99
N TRP A 501 -24.39 -3.50 12.72
CA TRP A 501 -23.70 -2.51 11.87
C TRP A 501 -23.62 -1.10 12.48
N ILE A 502 -24.58 -0.72 13.33
CA ILE A 502 -24.57 0.58 14.03
C ILE A 502 -23.32 0.72 14.91
N GLY A 503 -23.02 -0.32 15.70
CA GLY A 503 -21.86 -0.33 16.60
C GLY A 503 -20.56 -0.46 15.81
N THR A 504 -20.54 -1.38 14.85
CA THR A 504 -19.37 -1.67 14.02
C THR A 504 -18.90 -0.44 13.25
N LEU A 505 -19.79 0.22 12.50
CA LEU A 505 -19.42 1.40 11.72
C LEU A 505 -19.11 2.60 12.63
N LYS A 506 -19.81 2.74 13.77
CA LYS A 506 -19.52 3.82 14.74
C LYS A 506 -18.12 3.71 15.33
N ALA A 507 -17.64 2.50 15.63
CA ALA A 507 -16.28 2.29 16.12
C ALA A 507 -15.21 2.72 15.09
N MET A 508 -15.53 2.63 13.80
CA MET A 508 -14.65 3.02 12.69
C MET A 508 -14.71 4.51 12.37
N ARG A 509 -15.82 5.19 12.68
CA ARG A 509 -16.10 6.58 12.28
C ARG A 509 -14.95 7.56 12.54
N ARG A 510 -14.30 7.46 13.71
CA ARG A 510 -13.18 8.35 14.11
C ARG A 510 -11.92 8.22 13.25
N PHE A 511 -11.81 7.13 12.48
CA PHE A 511 -10.70 6.85 11.58
C PHE A 511 -11.03 7.19 10.12
N THR A 512 -12.19 7.78 9.87
CA THR A 512 -12.67 8.15 8.53
C THR A 512 -12.85 9.66 8.45
N SER A 513 -12.80 10.21 7.24
CA SER A 513 -13.13 11.61 6.96
C SER A 513 -14.57 11.78 6.44
N PHE A 514 -15.47 10.84 6.76
CA PHE A 514 -16.86 10.92 6.32
C PHE A 514 -17.57 12.12 6.96
N ASN A 515 -18.29 12.87 6.15
CA ASN A 515 -19.32 13.77 6.67
C ASN A 515 -20.54 12.95 7.17
N ASP A 516 -21.49 13.63 7.83
CA ASP A 516 -22.65 12.98 8.43
C ASP A 516 -23.51 12.21 7.42
N ASP A 517 -23.72 12.77 6.22
CA ASP A 517 -24.56 12.15 5.19
C ASP A 517 -23.87 10.94 4.53
N GLN A 518 -22.57 11.01 4.28
CA GLN A 518 -21.78 9.87 3.82
C GLN A 518 -21.83 8.73 4.83
N TYR A 519 -21.57 9.04 6.11
CA TYR A 519 -21.67 8.06 7.18
C TYR A 519 -23.07 7.43 7.21
N ARG A 520 -24.12 8.26 7.06
CA ARG A 520 -25.50 7.80 7.07
C ARG A 520 -25.83 6.88 5.89
N LEU A 521 -25.43 7.25 4.68
CA LEU A 521 -25.66 6.44 3.48
C LEU A 521 -24.91 5.12 3.50
N ILE A 522 -23.68 5.10 4.02
CA ILE A 522 -22.90 3.87 4.20
C ILE A 522 -23.57 2.99 5.24
N LEU A 523 -24.00 3.56 6.38
CA LEU A 523 -24.72 2.80 7.40
C LEU A 523 -26.01 2.22 6.84
N ALA A 524 -26.82 3.03 6.14
CA ALA A 524 -28.07 2.57 5.53
C ALA A 524 -27.83 1.46 4.51
N TYR A 525 -26.77 1.58 3.69
CA TYR A 525 -26.35 0.54 2.75
C TYR A 525 -26.00 -0.76 3.45
N LEU A 526 -25.08 -0.73 4.43
CA LEU A 526 -24.65 -1.91 5.18
C LEU A 526 -25.82 -2.57 5.94
N GLN A 527 -26.73 -1.76 6.48
CA GLN A 527 -27.95 -2.26 7.11
C GLN A 527 -28.91 -2.90 6.11
N ASN A 528 -29.04 -2.36 4.89
CA ASN A 528 -29.90 -2.94 3.86
C ASN A 528 -29.30 -4.18 3.17
N HIS A 529 -28.01 -4.45 3.37
CA HIS A 529 -27.28 -5.63 2.86
C HIS A 529 -26.79 -6.51 4.01
N SER A 530 -27.39 -6.38 5.19
CA SER A 530 -27.08 -7.20 6.35
C SER A 530 -27.74 -8.58 6.26
N LYS A 531 -27.28 -9.50 7.11
CA LYS A 531 -27.79 -10.89 7.17
C LYS A 531 -29.31 -10.99 7.29
N ASP A 532 -29.92 -10.08 8.03
CA ASP A 532 -31.33 -10.07 8.45
C ASP A 532 -32.24 -9.18 7.58
N LEU A 533 -31.68 -8.39 6.65
CA LEU A 533 -32.47 -7.57 5.71
C LEU A 533 -32.23 -7.91 4.23
N ASN A 534 -31.19 -8.69 3.91
CA ASN A 534 -30.96 -9.24 2.57
C ASN A 534 -30.68 -10.77 2.61
N PRO A 535 -31.69 -11.61 2.87
CA PRO A 535 -31.49 -13.07 2.95
C PRO A 535 -31.20 -13.74 1.59
N SER A 536 -31.41 -13.05 0.47
CA SER A 536 -31.46 -13.66 -0.88
C SER A 536 -30.10 -14.01 -1.50
N GLU A 537 -28.99 -13.41 -1.06
CA GLU A 537 -27.63 -13.79 -1.51
C GLU A 537 -26.94 -14.80 -0.57
N ALA A 538 -27.37 -14.90 0.69
CA ALA A 538 -26.81 -15.84 1.67
C ALA A 538 -27.28 -17.29 1.46
N ALA A 539 -28.39 -17.50 0.73
CA ALA A 539 -28.92 -18.83 0.41
C ALA A 539 -28.40 -19.40 -0.94
N ALA A 540 -27.59 -18.63 -1.67
CA ALA A 540 -27.05 -19.01 -2.99
C ALA A 540 -25.54 -19.38 -2.96
N LYS A 541 -24.95 -19.49 -1.77
CA LYS A 541 -23.63 -20.09 -1.49
C LYS A 541 -23.82 -21.23 -0.51
#